data_AF-A0A0D7K390-F1
#
_entry.id   AF-A0A0D7K390-F1
#
_cell.length_a   1.000
_cell.length_b   1.000
_cell.length_c   1.000
_cell.angle_alpha   90.00
_cell.angle_beta   90.00
_cell.angle_gamma   90.00
#
_symmetry.space_group_name_H-M   'P 1'
#
loop_
_entity.id
_entity.type
_entity.pdbx_description
1 polymer ?
#
loop_
_entity_poly.entity_id
_entity_poly.type
_entity_poly.pdbx_seq_one_letter_code
_entity_poly.pdbx_strand_id
1 'polypeptide(L)' 'MPTLEQLDEIARDAWAGNYDRVDVLSKGERLYVALASGRMRELCPNDSIAYAVDRVGPEWMAHMLTQWRGQPQPKN' A
#
# COMPACT_ATOMS: atom_id res chain seq x y z
N MET A 1 -15.76 5.15 -1.59
CA MET A 1 -14.31 5.08 -1.34
C MET A 1 -14.08 4.03 -0.27
N PRO A 2 -13.07 3.16 -0.39
CA PRO A 2 -12.72 2.17 0.62
C PRO A 2 -12.23 2.84 1.91
N THR A 3 -12.41 2.20 3.06
CA THR A 3 -11.79 2.63 4.32
C THR A 3 -10.33 2.16 4.40
N LEU A 4 -9.54 2.71 5.33
CA LEU A 4 -8.14 2.29 5.51
C LEU A 4 -8.03 0.81 5.90
N GLU A 5 -9.00 0.28 6.67
CA GLU A 5 -9.05 -1.14 7.03
C GLU A 5 -9.27 -2.02 5.79
N GLN A 6 -10.12 -1.59 4.85
CA GLN A 6 -10.32 -2.30 3.59
C GLN A 6 -9.07 -2.24 2.72
N LEU A 7 -8.34 -1.12 2.71
CA LEU A 7 -7.05 -1.03 2.05
C LEU A 7 -6.00 -1.92 2.72
N ASP A 8 -6.03 -2.08 4.05
CA ASP A 8 -5.14 -3.00 4.77
C ASP A 8 -5.42 -4.46 4.40
N GLU A 9 -6.68 -4.85 4.22
CA GLU A 9 -7.02 -6.18 3.70
C GLU A 9 -6.40 -6.41 2.32
N ILE A 10 -6.58 -5.45 1.40
CA ILE A 10 -6.00 -5.53 0.05
C ILE A 10 -4.47 -5.53 0.11
N ALA A 11 -3.85 -4.79 1.03
CA ALA A 11 -2.42 -4.81 1.23
C ALA A 11 -1.91 -6.16 1.76
N ARG A 12 -2.70 -6.89 2.57
CA ARG A 12 -2.35 -8.26 2.99
C ARG A 12 -2.42 -9.23 1.81
N ASP A 13 -3.45 -9.11 0.98
CA ASP A 13 -3.57 -9.88 -0.26
C ASP A 13 -2.35 -9.62 -1.17
N ALA A 14 -2.01 -8.34 -1.38
CA ALA A 14 -0.86 -7.93 -2.19
C ALA A 14 0.49 -8.37 -1.59
N TRP A 15 0.64 -8.35 -0.27
CA TRP A 15 1.81 -8.87 0.42
C TRP A 15 2.01 -10.36 0.11
N ALA A 16 0.91 -11.13 0.08
CA ALA A 16 0.88 -12.54 -0.31
C ALA A 16 1.04 -12.77 -1.83
N GLY A 17 1.11 -11.71 -2.63
CA GLY A 17 1.26 -11.78 -4.09
C GLY A 17 -0.06 -11.86 -4.87
N ASN A 18 -1.21 -11.61 -4.22
CA ASN A 18 -2.50 -11.51 -4.89
C ASN A 18 -2.85 -10.04 -5.18
N TYR A 19 -3.03 -9.69 -6.45
CA TYR A 19 -3.26 -8.31 -6.89
C TYR A 19 -4.66 -8.04 -7.46
N ASP A 20 -5.57 -9.01 -7.41
CA ASP A 20 -6.87 -8.95 -8.09
C ASP A 20 -7.72 -7.72 -7.72
N ARG A 21 -7.53 -7.21 -6.49
CA ARG A 21 -8.30 -6.09 -5.93
C ARG A 21 -7.63 -4.72 -6.12
N VAL A 22 -6.45 -4.66 -6.74
CA VAL A 22 -5.66 -3.42 -6.83
C VAL A 22 -6.08 -2.54 -8.01
N ASP A 23 -6.61 -3.13 -9.09
CA ASP A 23 -6.93 -2.39 -10.32
C ASP A 23 -8.08 -1.40 -10.17
N VAL A 24 -9.02 -1.67 -9.26
CA VAL A 24 -10.16 -0.79 -8.97
C VAL A 24 -9.82 0.39 -8.07
N LEU A 25 -8.60 0.42 -7.51
CA LEU A 25 -8.15 1.46 -6.60
C LEU A 25 -7.79 2.73 -7.36
N SER A 26 -8.14 3.88 -6.76
CA SER A 26 -7.58 5.17 -7.15
C SER A 26 -6.06 5.19 -6.96
N LYS A 27 -5.41 6.20 -7.55
CA LYS A 27 -3.95 6.34 -7.44
C LYS A 27 -3.46 6.43 -6.00
N GLY A 28 -4.15 7.18 -5.13
CA GLY A 28 -3.75 7.33 -3.72
C GLY A 28 -3.92 6.04 -2.93
N GLU A 29 -5.05 5.36 -3.11
CA GLU A 29 -5.35 4.06 -2.50
C GLU A 29 -4.34 2.99 -2.94
N ARG A 30 -3.98 2.96 -4.23
CA ARG A 30 -2.97 2.04 -4.76
C ARG A 30 -1.59 2.31 -4.18
N LEU A 31 -1.20 3.58 -4.04
CA LEU A 31 0.08 3.95 -3.42
C LEU A 31 0.12 3.54 -1.94
N TYR A 32 -0.99 3.71 -1.20
CA TYR A 32 -1.11 3.22 0.17
C TYR A 32 -0.89 1.70 0.23
N VAL A 33 -1.62 0.94 -0.59
CA VAL A 33 -1.51 -0.52 -0.65
C VAL A 33 -0.10 -0.95 -1.03
N ALA A 34 0.54 -0.27 -2.00
CA ALA A 34 1.89 -0.58 -2.45
C ALA A 34 2.95 -0.34 -1.37
N LEU A 35 2.84 0.76 -0.61
CA LEU A 35 3.72 1.04 0.51
C LEU A 35 3.52 0.03 1.65
N ALA A 36 2.27 -0.23 2.04
CA ALA A 36 1.94 -1.13 3.13
C ALA A 36 2.36 -2.59 2.86
N SER A 37 2.11 -3.06 1.64
CA SER A 37 2.45 -4.44 1.21
C SER A 37 3.93 -4.62 0.85
N GLY A 38 4.70 -3.54 0.70
CA GLY A 38 6.07 -3.61 0.21
C GLY A 38 6.20 -3.85 -1.30
N ARG A 39 5.10 -3.72 -2.04
CA ARG A 39 4.98 -4.05 -3.48
C ARG A 39 5.03 -2.83 -4.38
N MET A 40 5.86 -1.84 -4.04
CA MET A 40 6.00 -0.62 -4.86
C MET A 40 6.42 -0.93 -6.29
N ARG A 41 7.29 -1.92 -6.50
CA ARG A 41 7.79 -2.29 -7.82
C ARG A 41 6.70 -2.90 -8.70
N GLU A 42 5.81 -3.69 -8.13
CA GLU A 42 4.77 -4.42 -8.82
C GLU A 42 3.54 -3.54 -9.06
N LEU A 43 3.12 -2.77 -8.05
CA LEU A 43 1.87 -2.02 -8.11
C LEU A 43 2.03 -0.60 -8.65
N CYS A 44 3.21 0.01 -8.44
CA CYS A 44 3.49 1.41 -8.78
C CYS A 44 4.90 1.57 -9.40
N PRO A 45 5.24 0.82 -10.48
CA PRO A 45 6.60 0.73 -11.02
C PRO A 45 7.21 2.06 -11.47
N ASN A 46 6.38 3.06 -11.77
CA ASN A 46 6.80 4.36 -12.28
C ASN A 46 6.87 5.45 -11.19
N ASP A 47 6.53 5.12 -9.94
CA ASP A 47 6.47 6.07 -8.84
C ASP A 47 7.64 5.86 -7.87
N SER A 48 8.18 6.95 -7.34
CA SER A 48 9.17 6.87 -6.26
C SER A 48 8.49 6.71 -4.90
N ILE A 49 9.19 6.10 -3.94
CA ILE A 49 8.70 5.99 -2.55
C ILE A 49 8.45 7.38 -1.95
N ALA A 50 9.34 8.35 -2.22
CA ALA A 50 9.20 9.71 -1.73
C ALA A 50 7.88 10.37 -2.23
N TYR A 51 7.57 10.21 -3.51
CA TYR A 51 6.30 10.69 -4.07
C TYR A 51 5.10 9.95 -3.46
N ALA A 52 5.19 8.63 -3.28
CA ALA A 52 4.13 7.84 -2.69
C ALA A 52 3.80 8.29 -1.25
N VAL A 53 4.84 8.49 -0.42
CA VAL A 53 4.69 8.95 0.97
C VAL A 53 4.07 10.35 1.02
N ASP A 54 4.52 11.27 0.19
CA ASP A 54 3.95 12.62 0.09
C ASP A 54 2.46 12.58 -0.33
N ARG A 55 2.15 11.75 -1.33
CA ARG A 55 0.79 11.64 -1.89
C ARG A 55 -0.21 10.97 -0.95
N VAL A 56 0.21 9.96 -0.19
CA VAL A 56 -0.62 9.28 0.82
C VAL A 56 -0.90 10.21 2.00
N GLY A 57 0.07 11.05 2.35
CA GLY A 57 -0.09 12.08 3.37
C GLY A 57 0.00 11.58 4.81
N PRO A 58 0.07 12.51 5.78
CA PRO A 58 0.49 12.21 7.15
C PRO A 58 -0.51 11.35 7.93
N GLU A 59 -1.83 11.54 7.72
CA GLU A 59 -2.86 10.79 8.46
C GLU A 59 -2.84 9.30 8.12
N TRP A 60 -2.80 8.98 6.83
CA TRP A 60 -2.76 7.60 6.35
C TRP A 60 -1.42 6.95 6.67
N MET A 61 -0.31 7.71 6.61
CA MET A 61 0.99 7.23 7.07
C MET A 61 1.01 6.93 8.57
N ALA A 62 0.35 7.72 9.41
CA ALA A 62 0.24 7.44 10.85
C ALA A 62 -0.52 6.14 11.12
N HIS A 63 -1.62 5.91 10.39
CA HIS A 63 -2.34 4.63 10.43
C HIS A 63 -1.44 3.47 9.96
N MET A 64 -0.74 3.64 8.84
CA MET A 64 0.17 2.63 8.30
C MET A 64 1.27 2.25 9.30
N LEU A 65 1.88 3.23 9.98
CA LEU A 65 2.88 2.98 11.02
C LEU A 65 2.31 2.18 12.20
N THR A 66 1.03 2.36 12.52
CA THR A 66 0.38 1.58 13.58
C THR A 66 0.20 0.11 13.16
N GLN A 67 -0.24 -0.12 11.93
CA GLN A 67 -0.62 -1.45 11.45
C GLN A 67 0.58 -2.27 10.90
N TRP A 68 1.52 -1.62 10.22
CA TRP A 68 2.49 -2.28 9.35
C TRP A 68 3.95 -2.17 9.80
N ARG A 69 4.31 -1.29 10.75
CA ARG A 69 5.72 -1.06 11.13
C ARG A 69 6.49 -2.32 11.55
N GLY A 70 5.79 -3.33 12.05
CA GLY A 70 6.38 -4.59 12.51
C GLY A 70 6.44 -5.67 11.43
N GLN A 71 5.85 -5.42 10.26
CA GLN A 71 5.79 -6.41 9.19
C GLN A 71 7.03 -6.30 8.29
N PRO A 72 7.72 -7.43 8.03
CA PRO A 72 8.83 -7.42 7.10
C PRO A 72 8.33 -7.25 5.66
N GLN A 73 9.20 -6.69 4.83
CA GLN A 73 9.00 -6.66 3.39
C GLN A 73 8.89 -8.11 2.86
N PRO A 74 8.00 -8.37 1.89
CA PRO A 74 7.96 -9.68 1.24
C PRO A 74 9.28 -9.93 0.49
N LYS A 75 9.77 -11.18 0.53
CA LYS A 75 11.11 -11.53 0.04
C LYS A 75 11.17 -11.92 -1.43
N ASN A 76 10.02 -12.09 -2.07
CA ASN A 76 9.89 -12.65 -3.41
C ASN A 76 9.35 -11.59 -4.33
#